data_AF-A0A3P0XCI7-F1
#
_entry.id   AF-A0A3P0XCI7-F1
#
_cell.length_a   1.000
_cell.length_b   1.000
_cell.length_c   1.000
_cell.angle_alpha   90.00
_cell.angle_beta   90.00
_cell.angle_gamma   90.00
#
_symmetry.space_group_name_H-M   'P 1'
#
loop_
_entity.id
_entity.type
_entity.pdbx_description
1 polymer ?
#
loop_
_entity_poly.entity_id
_entity_poly.type
_entity_poly.pdbx_seq_one_letter_code
_entity_poly.pdbx_strand_id
1 'polypeptide(L)'
;MRKGTPHEPAAAQQAPNPPASNIARSALHVALRRAAHQLYDRPLVFHDPFAVPLLGSEHAHALRRTPLPGAGSRARPWSLALRAFAVARSVYAEQQLATACASGLRQYCILGAGLDTFAWRNPHPGLHVWEMDQLPMQQWKQQLAAAAGLPEPHRVSVPANLADPALAATLTAAGWQPHLPTLFSMLGVAPYLEAAALQQVLHLVRAQGAGSGIVLDYRLPRAALDLEEQQQHDSLAARVAAAAEPFQQGWTPVTMAALLQGFSRVEDLDTATLNARFFANRADGLATRGAAVRLVSAWV
;
A
#
# COMPACT_ATOMS: atom_id res chain seq x y z
N MET A 1 -21.37 39.71 38.75
CA MET A 1 -21.33 38.31 38.28
C MET A 1 -21.82 38.24 36.84
N ARG A 2 -20.91 38.23 35.85
CA ARG A 2 -21.26 38.01 34.44
C ARG A 2 -21.28 36.50 34.20
N LYS A 3 -22.44 35.95 33.82
CA LYS A 3 -22.58 34.55 33.41
C LYS A 3 -21.92 34.38 32.04
N GLY A 4 -20.93 33.49 31.97
CA GLY A 4 -20.27 33.11 30.72
C GLY A 4 -21.22 32.34 29.81
N THR A 5 -21.18 32.66 28.52
CA THR A 5 -21.81 31.91 27.44
C THR A 5 -21.18 30.51 27.32
N PRO A 6 -21.96 29.45 27.09
CA PRO A 6 -21.40 28.13 26.82
C PRO A 6 -20.72 28.14 25.46
N HIS A 7 -19.50 27.60 25.42
CA HIS A 7 -18.79 27.34 24.18
C HIS A 7 -19.54 26.23 23.42
N GLU A 8 -20.16 26.56 22.29
CA GLU A 8 -20.66 25.55 21.36
C GLU A 8 -19.48 24.69 20.86
N PRO A 9 -19.60 23.36 20.83
CA PRO A 9 -18.61 22.51 20.19
C PRO A 9 -18.62 22.82 18.70
N ALA A 10 -17.45 23.08 18.12
CA ALA A 10 -17.28 23.22 16.69
C ALA A 10 -17.93 22.02 15.98
N ALA A 11 -18.85 22.28 15.06
CA ALA A 11 -19.47 21.25 14.24
C ALA A 11 -18.37 20.40 13.60
N ALA A 12 -18.40 19.08 13.84
CA ALA A 12 -17.47 18.16 13.21
C ALA A 12 -17.58 18.34 11.69
N GLN A 13 -16.53 18.89 11.08
CA GLN A 13 -16.46 19.01 9.62
C GLN A 13 -16.53 17.60 9.06
N GLN A 14 -17.55 17.37 8.23
CA GLN A 14 -17.69 16.15 7.47
C GLN A 14 -16.41 15.98 6.64
N ALA A 15 -15.72 14.87 6.84
CA ALA A 15 -14.53 14.55 6.08
C ALA A 15 -14.91 14.39 4.59
N PRO A 16 -13.94 14.60 3.70
CA PRO A 16 -14.23 14.63 2.28
C PRO A 16 -14.54 13.23 1.78
N ASN A 17 -15.53 13.17 0.91
CA ASN A 17 -15.79 11.98 0.13
C ASN A 17 -14.52 11.58 -0.66
N PRO A 18 -14.25 10.28 -0.81
CA PRO A 18 -13.24 9.85 -1.77
C PRO A 18 -13.55 10.48 -3.14
N PRO A 19 -12.51 10.83 -3.93
CA PRO A 19 -12.73 11.29 -5.29
C PRO A 19 -13.56 10.24 -6.04
N ALA A 20 -14.30 10.68 -7.06
CA ALA A 20 -15.06 9.78 -7.94
C ALA A 20 -14.13 8.97 -8.87
N SER A 21 -13.05 8.43 -8.31
CA SER A 21 -12.23 7.38 -8.88
C SER A 21 -12.33 6.17 -7.95
N ASN A 22 -12.36 4.98 -8.53
CA ASN A 22 -12.56 3.79 -7.73
C ASN A 22 -11.26 3.35 -7.02
N ILE A 23 -10.11 3.97 -7.36
CA ILE A 23 -8.77 3.75 -6.82
C ILE A 23 -8.80 4.20 -5.37
N ALA A 24 -9.52 5.29 -5.11
CA ALA A 24 -9.81 5.76 -3.77
C ALA A 24 -10.56 4.71 -2.94
N ARG A 25 -11.50 3.96 -3.52
CA ARG A 25 -12.23 2.88 -2.82
C ARG A 25 -11.31 1.69 -2.53
N SER A 26 -10.46 1.30 -3.47
CA SER A 26 -9.46 0.26 -3.28
C SER A 26 -8.45 0.65 -2.19
N ALA A 27 -7.94 1.88 -2.23
CA ALA A 27 -7.07 2.47 -1.22
C ALA A 27 -7.75 2.55 0.15
N LEU A 28 -9.02 2.95 0.22
CA LEU A 28 -9.81 2.97 1.45
C LEU A 28 -9.90 1.60 2.10
N HIS A 29 -10.20 0.55 1.31
CA HIS A 29 -10.28 -0.81 1.85
C HIS A 29 -8.94 -1.31 2.40
N VAL A 30 -7.82 -0.94 1.78
CA VAL A 30 -6.49 -1.25 2.30
C VAL A 30 -6.22 -0.48 3.59
N ALA A 31 -6.52 0.82 3.65
CA ALA A 31 -6.37 1.63 4.86
C ALA A 31 -7.23 1.08 6.01
N LEU A 32 -8.49 0.72 5.75
CA LEU A 32 -9.38 0.07 6.70
C LEU A 32 -8.80 -1.24 7.25
N ARG A 33 -8.12 -2.03 6.41
CA ARG A 33 -7.46 -3.27 6.85
C ARG A 33 -6.27 -2.97 7.76
N ARG A 34 -5.43 -1.99 7.43
CA ARG A 34 -4.32 -1.58 8.31
C ARG A 34 -4.82 -1.02 9.64
N ALA A 35 -5.88 -0.21 9.61
CA ALA A 35 -6.53 0.31 10.82
C ALA A 35 -7.11 -0.83 11.68
N ALA A 36 -7.79 -1.79 11.05
CA ALA A 36 -8.34 -2.95 11.74
C ALA A 36 -7.25 -3.82 12.36
N HIS A 37 -6.09 -3.93 11.72
CA HIS A 37 -4.93 -4.59 12.30
C HIS A 37 -4.48 -3.94 13.60
N GLN A 38 -4.40 -2.60 13.65
CA GLN A 38 -4.04 -1.87 14.88
C GLN A 38 -5.01 -2.17 16.03
N LEU A 39 -6.31 -2.32 15.73
CA LEU A 39 -7.35 -2.49 16.74
C LEU A 39 -7.56 -3.94 17.19
N TYR A 40 -7.51 -4.91 16.27
CA TYR A 40 -8.06 -6.24 16.53
C TYR A 40 -7.03 -7.37 16.60
N ASP A 41 -5.89 -7.21 15.93
CA ASP A 41 -4.94 -8.31 15.76
C ASP A 41 -3.83 -8.22 16.81
N ARG A 42 -3.43 -9.35 17.41
CA ARG A 42 -2.39 -9.39 18.44
C ARG A 42 -1.54 -10.67 18.32
N PRO A 43 -0.19 -10.57 18.37
CA PRO A 43 0.62 -9.34 18.42
C PRO A 43 0.56 -8.53 17.10
N LEU A 44 0.93 -7.25 17.09
CA LEU A 44 0.98 -6.51 15.81
C LEU A 44 2.11 -7.05 14.92
N VAL A 45 1.83 -7.18 13.62
CA VAL A 45 2.81 -7.47 12.56
C VAL A 45 3.37 -6.17 12.00
N PHE A 46 2.51 -5.15 11.91
CA PHE A 46 2.84 -3.85 11.37
C PHE A 46 2.31 -2.75 12.28
N HIS A 47 3.20 -1.86 12.73
CA HIS A 47 2.84 -0.75 13.60
C HIS A 47 2.60 0.52 12.77
N ASP A 48 1.32 0.89 12.62
CA ASP A 48 0.87 2.04 11.85
C ASP A 48 -0.02 2.92 12.74
N PRO A 49 0.57 3.79 13.57
CA PRO A 49 -0.19 4.59 14.53
C PRO A 49 -1.10 5.62 13.85
N PHE A 50 -0.89 5.88 12.56
CA PHE A 50 -1.69 6.82 11.77
C PHE A 50 -2.82 6.14 10.98
N ALA A 51 -2.87 4.80 10.90
CA ALA A 51 -3.91 4.10 10.15
C ALA A 51 -5.33 4.38 10.67
N VAL A 52 -5.52 4.41 11.99
CA VAL A 52 -6.83 4.70 12.60
C VAL A 52 -7.14 6.20 12.57
N PRO A 53 -6.22 7.10 13.02
CA PRO A 53 -6.48 8.55 12.97
C PRO A 53 -6.78 9.07 11.57
N LEU A 54 -6.02 8.67 10.54
CA LEU A 54 -6.20 9.15 9.17
C LEU A 54 -7.60 8.88 8.61
N LEU A 55 -8.24 7.79 9.04
CA LEU A 55 -9.59 7.44 8.60
C LEU A 55 -10.69 8.25 9.32
N GLY A 56 -10.39 8.80 10.49
CA GLY A 56 -11.32 9.62 11.28
C GLY A 56 -12.59 8.89 11.73
N SER A 57 -13.51 9.63 12.35
CA SER A 57 -14.80 9.11 12.83
C SER A 57 -15.73 8.65 11.72
N GLU A 58 -15.60 9.19 10.51
CA GLU A 58 -16.48 8.89 9.38
C GLU A 58 -16.39 7.44 8.94
N HIS A 59 -15.18 6.92 8.87
CA HIS A 59 -14.93 5.54 8.47
C HIS A 59 -15.00 4.57 9.64
N ALA A 60 -15.31 5.04 10.86
CA ALA A 60 -15.40 4.19 12.05
C ALA A 60 -16.48 3.10 11.88
N HIS A 61 -17.59 3.39 11.21
CA HIS A 61 -18.59 2.36 10.91
C HIS A 61 -18.01 1.29 9.95
N ALA A 62 -17.35 1.71 8.87
CA ALA A 62 -16.73 0.76 7.93
C ALA A 62 -15.66 -0.09 8.62
N LEU A 63 -14.87 0.51 9.50
CA LEU A 63 -13.85 -0.15 10.31
C LEU A 63 -14.43 -1.20 11.27
N ARG A 64 -15.53 -0.86 11.97
CA ARG A 64 -16.27 -1.80 12.83
C ARG A 64 -16.87 -2.99 12.08
N ARG A 65 -17.14 -2.84 10.76
CA ARG A 65 -17.63 -3.92 9.91
C ARG A 65 -16.53 -4.83 9.38
N THR A 66 -15.26 -4.49 9.56
CA THR A 66 -14.17 -5.38 9.15
C THR A 66 -14.13 -6.60 10.08
N PRO A 67 -13.92 -7.84 9.54
CA PRO A 67 -14.03 -9.05 10.36
C PRO A 67 -13.03 -9.13 11.52
N LEU A 68 -13.46 -9.62 12.68
CA LEU A 68 -12.59 -9.87 13.82
C LEU A 68 -11.80 -11.19 13.65
N PRO A 69 -10.54 -11.26 14.10
CA PRO A 69 -9.79 -12.51 14.19
C PRO A 69 -10.32 -13.42 15.33
N GLY A 70 -9.87 -14.68 15.40
CA GLY A 70 -10.19 -15.63 16.48
C GLY A 70 -11.26 -16.70 16.18
N ALA A 71 -11.18 -17.82 16.92
CA ALA A 71 -12.12 -18.94 16.84
C ALA A 71 -13.46 -18.58 17.48
N GLY A 72 -14.54 -18.55 16.68
CA GLY A 72 -15.90 -18.20 17.14
C GLY A 72 -16.48 -16.95 16.48
N SER A 73 -15.66 -16.16 15.78
CA SER A 73 -16.15 -15.12 14.87
C SER A 73 -16.72 -15.80 13.60
N ARG A 74 -17.77 -15.24 12.97
CA ARG A 74 -18.16 -15.56 11.58
C ARG A 74 -17.07 -15.03 10.63
N ALA A 75 -15.84 -15.47 10.85
CA ALA A 75 -14.65 -15.00 10.18
C ALA A 75 -14.85 -15.24 8.68
N ARG A 76 -14.79 -14.17 7.88
CA ARG A 76 -14.67 -14.26 6.44
C ARG A 76 -13.19 -14.50 6.16
N PRO A 77 -12.73 -15.75 5.94
CA PRO A 77 -11.30 -16.07 6.02
C PRO A 77 -10.50 -15.28 4.98
N TRP A 78 -11.10 -15.02 3.81
CA TRP A 78 -10.50 -14.19 2.77
C TRP A 78 -10.37 -12.72 3.13
N SER A 79 -11.27 -12.16 3.92
CA SER A 79 -11.11 -10.78 4.39
C SER A 79 -9.96 -10.65 5.39
N LEU A 80 -9.75 -11.65 6.25
CA LEU A 80 -8.61 -11.70 7.16
C LEU A 80 -7.31 -11.93 6.37
N ALA A 81 -7.34 -12.78 5.34
CA ALA A 81 -6.20 -12.98 4.45
C ALA A 81 -5.79 -11.71 3.71
N LEU A 82 -6.76 -10.91 3.23
CA LEU A 82 -6.48 -9.60 2.63
C LEU A 82 -5.94 -8.60 3.66
N ARG A 83 -6.38 -8.68 4.93
CA ARG A 83 -5.79 -7.87 6.01
C ARG A 83 -4.35 -8.27 6.26
N ALA A 84 -4.09 -9.56 6.42
CA ALA A 84 -2.75 -10.12 6.61
C ALA A 84 -1.83 -9.70 5.45
N PHE A 85 -2.28 -9.84 4.21
CA PHE A 85 -1.48 -9.44 3.05
C PHE A 85 -1.20 -7.93 3.02
N ALA A 86 -2.20 -7.10 3.33
CA ALA A 86 -2.05 -5.65 3.38
C ALA A 86 -0.99 -5.19 4.40
N VAL A 87 -0.88 -5.86 5.55
CA VAL A 87 0.13 -5.53 6.57
C VAL A 87 1.48 -6.16 6.28
N ALA A 88 1.51 -7.38 5.73
CA ALA A 88 2.73 -8.08 5.35
C ALA A 88 3.52 -7.31 4.29
N ARG A 89 2.84 -6.80 3.26
CA ARG A 89 3.50 -6.02 2.21
C ARG A 89 4.07 -4.69 2.71
N SER A 90 3.40 -4.03 3.65
CA SER A 90 3.88 -2.79 4.25
C SER A 90 5.12 -3.04 5.13
N VAL A 91 5.05 -4.01 6.06
CA VAL A 91 6.21 -4.32 6.92
C VAL A 91 7.40 -4.82 6.11
N TYR A 92 7.19 -5.63 5.08
CA TYR A 92 8.27 -6.09 4.22
C TYR A 92 8.94 -4.94 3.45
N ALA A 93 8.15 -4.06 2.83
CA ALA A 93 8.70 -2.89 2.12
C ALA A 93 9.55 -2.02 3.05
N GLU A 94 9.13 -1.85 4.30
CA GLU A 94 9.86 -1.05 5.28
C GLU A 94 11.06 -1.75 5.89
N GLN A 95 11.06 -3.09 5.99
CA GLN A 95 12.25 -3.85 6.35
C GLN A 95 13.33 -3.73 5.26
N GLN A 96 12.92 -3.78 3.99
CA GLN A 96 13.81 -3.53 2.86
C GLN A 96 14.36 -2.10 2.90
N LEU A 97 13.50 -1.11 3.18
CA LEU A 97 13.90 0.29 3.35
C LEU A 97 14.86 0.50 4.50
N ALA A 98 14.59 -0.07 5.67
CA ALA A 98 15.43 0.07 6.85
C ALA A 98 16.83 -0.51 6.60
N THR A 99 16.90 -1.68 5.96
CA THR A 99 18.17 -2.32 5.56
C THR A 99 18.95 -1.43 4.58
N ALA A 100 18.28 -0.83 3.61
CA ALA A 100 18.92 0.05 2.64
C ALA A 100 19.36 1.38 3.26
N CYS A 101 18.56 1.97 4.14
CA CYS A 101 18.90 3.20 4.87
C CYS A 101 20.14 3.00 5.76
N ALA A 102 20.24 1.84 6.42
CA ALA A 102 21.43 1.43 7.18
C ALA A 102 22.68 1.32 6.29
N SER A 103 22.51 1.00 5.01
CA SER A 103 23.56 0.96 3.99
C SER A 103 23.80 2.30 3.27
N GLY A 104 23.16 3.40 3.71
CA GLY A 104 23.41 4.74 3.19
C GLY A 104 22.37 5.28 2.19
N LEU A 105 21.32 4.52 1.85
CA LEU A 105 20.24 5.01 0.99
C LEU A 105 19.49 6.20 1.65
N ARG A 106 19.17 7.23 0.87
CA ARG A 106 18.52 8.46 1.36
C ARG A 106 17.31 8.91 0.54
N GLN A 107 16.87 8.12 -0.44
CA GLN A 107 15.68 8.41 -1.22
C GLN A 107 14.68 7.25 -1.23
N TYR A 108 13.44 7.55 -0.86
CA TYR A 108 12.33 6.59 -0.91
C TYR A 108 11.18 7.16 -1.73
N CYS A 109 10.72 6.41 -2.72
CA CYS A 109 9.63 6.82 -3.60
C CYS A 109 8.47 5.84 -3.53
N ILE A 110 7.32 6.31 -3.05
CA ILE A 110 6.09 5.53 -2.94
C ILE A 110 5.25 5.78 -4.19
N LEU A 111 5.16 4.77 -5.06
CA LEU A 111 4.40 4.80 -6.30
C LEU A 111 2.96 4.32 -6.03
N GLY A 112 1.98 5.17 -6.34
CA GLY A 112 0.58 4.93 -5.98
C GLY A 112 0.39 5.02 -4.47
N ALA A 113 0.85 6.13 -3.88
CA ALA A 113 0.93 6.31 -2.43
C ALA A 113 -0.42 6.19 -1.71
N GLY A 114 -1.53 6.49 -2.37
CA GLY A 114 -2.89 6.34 -1.88
C GLY A 114 -3.06 6.89 -0.47
N LEU A 115 -3.39 6.02 0.48
CA LEU A 115 -3.50 6.34 1.90
C LEU A 115 -2.34 5.75 2.73
N ASP A 116 -1.17 5.52 2.14
CA ASP A 116 0.04 5.13 2.88
C ASP A 116 0.38 6.19 3.95
N THR A 117 0.87 5.76 5.10
CA THR A 117 1.15 6.65 6.24
C THR A 117 2.64 6.82 6.53
N PHE A 118 3.53 6.22 5.74
CA PHE A 118 4.96 6.16 6.01
C PHE A 118 5.57 7.52 6.31
N ALA A 119 5.22 8.56 5.53
CA ALA A 119 5.76 9.90 5.70
C ALA A 119 5.58 10.46 7.13
N TRP A 120 4.48 10.15 7.83
CA TRP A 120 4.22 10.60 9.20
C TRP A 120 5.02 9.86 10.27
N ARG A 121 5.49 8.66 9.96
CA ARG A 121 6.16 7.75 10.90
C ARG A 121 7.57 7.38 10.46
N ASN A 122 8.12 8.10 9.48
CA ASN A 122 9.44 7.87 8.92
C ASN A 122 10.49 7.92 10.06
N PRO A 123 11.13 6.78 10.41
CA PRO A 123 12.08 6.73 11.50
C PRO A 123 13.52 7.02 11.05
N HIS A 124 13.75 7.30 9.76
CA HIS A 124 15.08 7.39 9.16
C HIS A 124 15.51 8.86 8.96
N PRO A 125 16.45 9.37 9.77
CA PRO A 125 16.94 10.74 9.62
C PRO A 125 17.59 10.94 8.25
N GLY A 126 17.23 12.05 7.58
CA GLY A 126 17.76 12.40 6.26
C GLY A 126 17.21 11.56 5.11
N LEU A 127 16.23 10.67 5.34
CA LEU A 127 15.51 10.01 4.26
C LEU A 127 14.50 10.99 3.64
N HIS A 128 14.67 11.27 2.35
CA HIS A 128 13.72 12.05 1.57
C HIS A 128 12.64 11.12 1.00
N VAL A 129 11.37 11.48 1.22
CA VAL A 129 10.22 10.68 0.81
C VAL A 129 9.46 11.41 -0.29
N TRP A 130 9.32 10.76 -1.44
CA TRP A 130 8.42 11.18 -2.52
C TRP A 130 7.19 10.29 -2.53
N GLU A 131 6.01 10.89 -2.65
CA GLU A 131 4.76 10.19 -2.85
C GLU A 131 4.21 10.54 -4.23
N MET A 132 4.19 9.56 -5.13
CA MET A 132 3.62 9.70 -6.47
C MET A 132 2.22 9.11 -6.50
N ASP A 133 1.24 9.89 -6.94
CA ASP A 133 -0.13 9.42 -7.16
C ASP A 133 -0.89 10.44 -8.01
N GLN A 134 -2.09 10.10 -8.43
CA GLN A 134 -3.00 11.02 -9.09
C GLN A 134 -3.36 12.18 -8.16
N LEU A 135 -3.47 13.40 -8.71
CA LEU A 135 -3.79 14.61 -7.95
C LEU A 135 -5.02 14.45 -7.02
N PRO A 136 -6.15 13.86 -7.47
CA PRO A 136 -7.31 13.68 -6.59
C PRO A 136 -7.04 12.80 -5.37
N MET A 137 -6.18 11.79 -5.51
CA MET A 137 -5.80 10.92 -4.38
C MET A 137 -4.97 11.66 -3.34
N GLN A 138 -4.02 12.49 -3.78
CA GLN A 138 -3.18 13.28 -2.88
C GLN A 138 -4.02 14.32 -2.13
N GLN A 139 -4.91 15.03 -2.83
CA GLN A 139 -5.83 15.99 -2.24
C GLN A 139 -6.73 15.32 -1.19
N TRP A 140 -7.27 14.13 -1.51
CA TRP A 140 -8.12 13.40 -0.57
C TRP A 140 -7.37 12.97 0.69
N LYS A 141 -6.15 12.44 0.55
CA LYS A 141 -5.28 12.11 1.68
C LYS A 141 -4.98 13.33 2.55
N GLN A 142 -4.65 14.47 1.94
CA GLN A 142 -4.38 15.73 2.65
C GLN A 142 -5.61 16.20 3.43
N GLN A 143 -6.78 16.15 2.82
CA GLN A 143 -8.01 16.57 3.48
C GLN A 143 -8.40 15.63 4.63
N LEU A 144 -8.21 14.31 4.48
CA LEU A 144 -8.39 13.34 5.58
C LEU A 144 -7.43 13.64 6.74
N ALA A 145 -6.15 13.90 6.43
CA ALA A 145 -5.16 14.25 7.43
C ALA A 145 -5.51 15.56 8.16
N ALA A 146 -5.96 16.58 7.43
CA ALA A 146 -6.40 17.86 8.00
C ALA A 146 -7.63 17.68 8.89
N ALA A 147 -8.64 16.93 8.45
CA ALA A 147 -9.83 16.63 9.24
C ALA A 147 -9.51 15.84 10.52
N ALA A 148 -8.48 14.99 10.48
CA ALA A 148 -7.98 14.24 11.63
C ALA A 148 -7.00 15.04 12.52
N GLY A 149 -6.67 16.28 12.17
CA GLY A 149 -5.71 17.11 12.91
C GLY A 149 -4.28 16.57 12.88
N LEU A 150 -3.91 15.80 11.85
CA LEU A 150 -2.56 15.26 11.71
C LEU A 150 -1.60 16.37 11.23
N PRO A 151 -0.38 16.44 11.77
CA PRO A 151 0.62 17.40 11.31
C PRO A 151 1.02 17.10 9.85
N GLU A 152 1.47 18.11 9.11
CA GLU A 152 2.06 17.87 7.78
C GLU A 152 3.38 17.10 7.96
N PRO A 153 3.57 15.94 7.30
CA PRO A 153 4.80 15.20 7.42
C PRO A 153 5.84 15.71 6.43
N HIS A 154 7.10 15.35 6.66
CA HIS A 154 8.19 15.65 5.73
C HIS A 154 8.15 14.71 4.52
N ARG A 155 7.47 15.14 3.45
CA ARG A 155 7.43 14.46 2.15
C ARG A 155 7.31 15.45 0.99
N VAL A 156 7.61 15.00 -0.21
CA VAL A 156 7.30 15.69 -1.47
C VAL A 156 6.14 14.96 -2.15
N SER A 157 5.01 15.64 -2.32
CA SER A 157 3.85 15.12 -3.04
C SER A 157 4.02 15.40 -4.53
N VAL A 158 3.96 14.36 -5.37
CA VAL A 158 4.24 14.46 -6.82
C VAL A 158 3.03 13.97 -7.61
N PRO A 159 2.14 14.87 -8.07
CA PRO A 159 0.98 14.47 -8.88
C PRO A 159 1.43 13.85 -10.20
N ALA A 160 1.12 12.57 -10.42
CA ALA A 160 1.54 11.84 -11.61
C ALA A 160 0.60 10.68 -11.94
N ASN A 161 0.49 10.38 -13.23
CA ASN A 161 -0.02 9.09 -13.70
C ASN A 161 1.18 8.15 -13.90
N LEU A 162 1.16 6.97 -13.28
CA LEU A 162 2.26 6.01 -13.39
C LEU A 162 2.40 5.40 -14.80
N ALA A 163 1.35 5.49 -15.62
CA ALA A 163 1.40 5.09 -17.03
C ALA A 163 1.94 6.20 -17.95
N ASP A 164 2.28 7.38 -17.43
CA ASP A 164 2.81 8.48 -18.22
C ASP A 164 4.31 8.27 -18.52
N PRO A 165 4.75 8.27 -19.80
CA PRO A 165 6.16 8.14 -20.18
C PRO A 165 7.09 9.19 -19.53
N ALA A 166 6.56 10.35 -19.10
CA ALA A 166 7.33 11.42 -18.46
C ALA A 166 7.60 11.20 -16.96
N LEU A 167 7.27 10.03 -16.38
CA LEU A 167 7.36 9.76 -14.94
C LEU A 167 8.70 10.17 -14.31
N ALA A 168 9.82 9.84 -14.96
CA ALA A 168 11.17 10.17 -14.48
C ALA A 168 11.42 11.69 -14.45
N ALA A 169 10.97 12.39 -15.49
CA ALA A 169 11.11 13.84 -15.60
C ALA A 169 10.25 14.56 -14.55
N THR A 170 9.01 14.08 -14.34
CA THR A 170 8.11 14.58 -13.29
C THR A 170 8.73 14.43 -11.90
N LEU A 171 9.33 13.29 -11.61
CA LEU A 171 9.98 13.05 -10.32
C LEU A 171 11.22 13.94 -10.14
N THR A 172 12.05 14.08 -11.19
CA THR A 172 13.23 14.97 -11.19
C THR A 172 12.85 16.43 -10.97
N ALA A 173 11.78 16.90 -11.62
CA ALA A 173 11.26 18.26 -11.44
C ALA A 173 10.78 18.52 -10.00
N ALA A 174 10.39 17.47 -9.27
CA ALA A 174 10.04 17.52 -7.85
C ALA A 174 11.26 17.40 -6.90
N GLY A 175 12.49 17.58 -7.42
CA GLY A 175 13.71 17.61 -6.62
C GLY A 175 14.31 16.24 -6.30
N TRP A 176 13.81 15.17 -6.91
CA TRP A 176 14.46 13.86 -6.85
C TRP A 176 15.78 13.85 -7.63
N GLN A 177 16.79 13.18 -7.07
CA GLN A 177 18.14 13.11 -7.64
C GLN A 177 18.35 11.78 -8.39
N PRO A 178 18.34 11.74 -9.74
CA PRO A 178 18.41 10.50 -10.53
C PRO A 178 19.75 9.75 -10.47
N HIS A 179 20.73 10.27 -9.74
CA HIS A 179 22.07 9.67 -9.59
C HIS A 179 22.32 9.09 -8.20
N LEU A 180 21.32 9.15 -7.33
CA LEU A 180 21.41 8.64 -5.97
C LEU A 180 20.54 7.38 -5.82
N PRO A 181 21.02 6.36 -5.08
CA PRO A 181 20.26 5.14 -4.87
C PRO A 181 18.88 5.42 -4.27
N THR A 182 17.84 4.87 -4.91
CA THR A 182 16.45 5.05 -4.50
C THR A 182 15.77 3.70 -4.31
N LEU A 183 15.05 3.55 -3.20
CA LEU A 183 14.10 2.44 -3.03
C LEU A 183 12.72 2.92 -3.46
N PHE A 184 12.08 2.14 -4.31
CA PHE A 184 10.71 2.36 -4.73
C PHE A 184 9.79 1.35 -4.02
N SER A 185 8.60 1.77 -3.62
CA SER A 185 7.53 0.85 -3.21
C SER A 185 6.31 1.05 -4.09
N MET A 186 5.74 -0.04 -4.61
CA MET A 186 4.56 -0.03 -5.47
C MET A 186 3.57 -1.09 -4.99
N LEU A 187 2.84 -0.78 -3.93
CA LEU A 187 2.02 -1.75 -3.20
C LEU A 187 0.54 -1.65 -3.59
N GLY A 188 -0.01 -2.70 -4.19
CA GLY A 188 -1.40 -2.77 -4.63
C GLY A 188 -1.67 -1.99 -5.90
N VAL A 189 -0.65 -1.71 -6.68
CA VAL A 189 -0.74 -0.88 -7.88
C VAL A 189 -0.56 -1.70 -9.16
N ALA A 190 0.41 -2.64 -9.17
CA ALA A 190 0.68 -3.45 -10.35
C ALA A 190 -0.58 -4.10 -10.96
N PRO A 191 -1.55 -4.66 -10.19
CA PRO A 191 -2.78 -5.23 -10.76
C PRO A 191 -3.65 -4.29 -11.62
N TYR A 192 -3.40 -2.98 -11.55
CA TYR A 192 -4.11 -1.94 -12.29
C TYR A 192 -3.27 -1.35 -13.43
N LEU A 193 -2.04 -1.80 -13.61
CA LEU A 193 -1.15 -1.34 -14.68
C LEU A 193 -1.18 -2.32 -15.86
N GLU A 194 -1.10 -1.75 -17.06
CA GLU A 194 -0.72 -2.50 -18.24
C GLU A 194 0.76 -2.90 -18.18
N ALA A 195 1.14 -3.94 -18.93
CA ALA A 195 2.52 -4.42 -18.97
C ALA A 195 3.54 -3.33 -19.35
N ALA A 196 3.20 -2.45 -20.29
CA ALA A 196 4.08 -1.36 -20.73
C ALA A 196 4.36 -0.35 -19.60
N ALA A 197 3.34 0.01 -18.81
CA ALA A 197 3.51 0.90 -17.66
C ALA A 197 4.37 0.25 -16.56
N LEU A 198 4.15 -1.03 -16.27
CA LEU A 198 5.01 -1.76 -15.32
C LEU A 198 6.46 -1.85 -15.82
N GLN A 199 6.69 -2.13 -17.10
CA GLN A 199 8.02 -2.12 -17.71
C GLN A 199 8.71 -0.76 -17.59
N GLN A 200 7.98 0.33 -17.80
CA GLN A 200 8.50 1.68 -17.65
C GLN A 200 8.92 1.97 -16.21
N VAL A 201 8.11 1.58 -15.21
CA VAL A 201 8.47 1.69 -13.79
C VAL A 201 9.75 0.89 -13.50
N LEU A 202 9.84 -0.35 -13.95
CA LEU A 202 11.02 -1.18 -13.74
C LEU A 202 12.27 -0.61 -14.44
N HIS A 203 12.10 0.01 -15.61
CA HIS A 203 13.18 0.72 -16.30
C HIS A 203 13.66 1.94 -15.50
N LEU A 204 12.75 2.74 -14.96
CA LEU A 204 13.07 3.87 -14.07
C LEU A 204 13.93 3.42 -12.88
N VAL A 205 13.55 2.32 -12.22
CA VAL A 205 14.30 1.76 -11.09
C VAL A 205 15.70 1.33 -11.53
N ARG A 206 15.81 0.60 -12.66
CA ARG A 206 17.09 0.15 -13.19
C ARG A 206 18.03 1.29 -13.57
N ALA A 207 17.48 2.40 -14.07
CA ALA A 207 18.26 3.58 -14.45
C ALA A 207 18.96 4.26 -13.26
N GLN A 208 18.56 3.96 -12.01
CA GLN A 208 19.17 4.53 -10.80
C GLN A 208 20.49 3.85 -10.40
N GLY A 209 20.84 2.73 -11.06
CA GLY A 209 22.08 2.03 -10.81
C GLY A 209 22.12 1.30 -9.47
N ALA A 210 23.34 0.88 -9.11
CA ALA A 210 23.60 -0.01 -7.99
C ALA A 210 23.04 0.51 -6.65
N GLY A 211 22.44 -0.40 -5.89
CA GLY A 211 21.86 -0.10 -4.57
C GLY A 211 20.43 0.46 -4.63
N SER A 212 19.90 0.68 -5.82
CA SER A 212 18.47 0.99 -6.02
C SER A 212 17.64 -0.28 -6.10
N GLY A 213 16.36 -0.17 -5.77
CA GLY A 213 15.48 -1.32 -5.81
C GLY A 213 14.01 -0.96 -5.78
N ILE A 214 13.17 -1.96 -5.93
CA ILE A 214 11.72 -1.84 -5.84
C ILE A 214 11.13 -2.97 -5.02
N VAL A 215 10.13 -2.65 -4.22
CA VAL A 215 9.23 -3.62 -3.60
C VAL A 215 7.85 -3.45 -4.22
N LEU A 216 7.28 -4.50 -4.79
CA LEU A 216 5.94 -4.46 -5.40
C LEU A 216 5.18 -5.75 -5.12
N ASP A 217 3.85 -5.68 -5.12
CA ASP A 217 3.00 -6.86 -5.15
C ASP A 217 2.30 -7.04 -6.50
N TYR A 218 2.06 -8.30 -6.86
CA TYR A 218 1.38 -8.66 -8.11
C TYR A 218 0.37 -9.79 -7.88
N ARG A 219 -0.58 -9.91 -8.81
CA ARG A 219 -1.61 -10.96 -8.78
C ARG A 219 -1.35 -12.02 -9.82
N LEU A 220 -1.60 -13.28 -9.46
CA LEU A 220 -1.64 -14.37 -10.44
C LEU A 220 -2.86 -14.23 -11.35
N PRO A 221 -2.75 -14.61 -12.64
CA PRO A 221 -3.90 -14.68 -13.52
C PRO A 221 -4.88 -15.77 -13.02
N ARG A 222 -6.18 -15.57 -13.25
CA ARG A 222 -7.25 -16.52 -12.87
C ARG A 222 -6.93 -17.98 -13.27
N ALA A 223 -6.36 -18.18 -14.46
CA ALA A 223 -6.03 -19.51 -14.99
C ALA A 223 -4.92 -20.24 -14.21
N ALA A 224 -4.15 -19.54 -13.38
CA ALA A 224 -3.10 -20.11 -12.54
C ALA A 224 -3.58 -20.46 -11.11
N LEU A 225 -4.88 -20.31 -10.83
CA LEU A 225 -5.49 -20.54 -9.52
C LEU A 225 -6.31 -21.83 -9.50
N ASP A 226 -6.46 -22.43 -8.32
CA ASP A 226 -7.38 -23.56 -8.13
C ASP A 226 -8.86 -23.14 -8.22
N LEU A 227 -9.79 -24.09 -8.18
CA LEU A 227 -11.22 -23.80 -8.35
C LEU A 227 -11.80 -22.91 -7.24
N GLU A 228 -11.39 -23.11 -5.99
CA GLU A 228 -11.87 -22.29 -4.88
C GLU A 228 -11.36 -20.86 -5.02
N GLU A 229 -10.07 -20.72 -5.32
CA GLU A 229 -9.40 -19.44 -5.53
C GLU A 229 -9.90 -18.71 -6.76
N GLN A 230 -10.28 -19.42 -7.83
CA GLN A 230 -10.94 -18.83 -9.00
C GLN A 230 -12.27 -18.19 -8.61
N GLN A 231 -13.09 -18.85 -7.78
CA GLN A 231 -14.35 -18.26 -7.31
C GLN A 231 -14.11 -16.99 -6.49
N GLN A 232 -13.06 -16.97 -5.65
CA GLN A 232 -12.70 -15.78 -4.88
C GLN A 232 -12.12 -14.67 -5.76
N HIS A 233 -11.29 -15.05 -6.73
CA HIS A 233 -10.77 -14.17 -7.76
C HIS A 233 -11.94 -13.49 -8.47
N ASP A 234 -12.92 -14.25 -8.94
CA ASP A 234 -14.07 -13.76 -9.70
C ASP A 234 -14.98 -12.89 -8.82
N SER A 235 -15.20 -13.27 -7.56
CA SER A 235 -15.94 -12.44 -6.60
C SER A 235 -15.26 -11.11 -6.31
N LEU A 236 -13.93 -11.11 -6.16
CA LEU A 236 -13.17 -9.87 -6.01
C LEU A 236 -13.21 -9.06 -7.31
N ALA A 237 -12.87 -9.67 -8.45
CA ALA A 237 -12.86 -9.01 -9.75
C ALA A 237 -14.22 -8.40 -10.10
N ALA A 238 -15.33 -9.09 -9.84
CA ALA A 238 -16.68 -8.55 -10.04
C ALA A 238 -16.96 -7.33 -9.15
N ARG A 239 -16.51 -7.34 -7.88
CA ARG A 239 -16.66 -6.17 -6.99
C ARG A 239 -15.82 -4.99 -7.44
N VAL A 240 -14.59 -5.23 -7.90
CA VAL A 240 -13.70 -4.16 -8.37
C VAL A 240 -14.15 -3.65 -9.75
N ALA A 241 -14.66 -4.52 -10.64
CA ALA A 241 -15.23 -4.15 -11.94
C ALA A 241 -16.58 -3.42 -11.81
N ALA A 242 -17.46 -3.82 -10.88
CA ALA A 242 -18.68 -3.05 -10.56
C ALA A 242 -18.36 -1.67 -10.00
N ALA A 243 -17.17 -1.54 -9.44
CA ALA A 243 -16.51 -0.29 -9.10
C ALA A 243 -15.68 0.24 -10.28
N ALA A 244 -16.03 0.01 -11.55
CA ALA A 244 -15.32 0.47 -12.76
C ALA A 244 -13.76 0.39 -12.74
N GLU A 245 -13.21 -0.62 -12.06
CA GLU A 245 -11.77 -0.88 -11.94
C GLU A 245 -11.44 -2.34 -12.23
N PRO A 246 -11.62 -2.80 -13.47
CA PRO A 246 -11.16 -4.13 -13.81
C PRO A 246 -9.64 -4.22 -13.53
N PHE A 247 -9.22 -5.32 -12.92
CA PHE A 247 -7.81 -5.67 -12.96
C PHE A 247 -7.37 -5.75 -14.43
N GLN A 248 -6.26 -5.12 -14.76
CA GLN A 248 -5.79 -5.07 -16.14
C GLN A 248 -5.16 -6.40 -16.53
N GLN A 249 -4.16 -6.84 -15.76
CA GLN A 249 -3.42 -8.06 -16.03
C GLN A 249 -3.00 -8.77 -14.74
N GLY A 250 -2.81 -10.09 -14.83
CA GLY A 250 -2.11 -10.89 -13.84
C GLY A 250 -0.78 -11.38 -14.38
N TRP A 251 0.20 -11.58 -13.49
CA TRP A 251 1.53 -12.08 -13.82
C TRP A 251 1.74 -13.42 -13.14
N THR A 252 2.24 -14.40 -13.90
CA THR A 252 2.82 -15.62 -13.30
C THR A 252 4.24 -15.31 -12.80
N PRO A 253 4.80 -16.12 -11.88
CA PRO A 253 6.19 -15.94 -11.43
C PRO A 253 7.18 -15.96 -12.59
N VAL A 254 6.92 -16.77 -13.62
CA VAL A 254 7.74 -16.82 -14.84
C VAL A 254 7.70 -15.49 -15.59
N THR A 255 6.50 -14.94 -15.83
CA THR A 255 6.37 -13.64 -16.52
C THR A 255 6.91 -12.47 -15.71
N MET A 256 6.75 -12.50 -14.37
CA MET A 256 7.34 -11.49 -13.49
C MET A 256 8.86 -11.57 -13.48
N ALA A 257 9.44 -12.78 -13.38
CA ALA A 257 10.88 -12.98 -13.45
C ALA A 257 11.47 -12.48 -14.78
N ALA A 258 10.74 -12.65 -15.90
CA ALA A 258 11.15 -12.09 -17.19
C ALA A 258 11.19 -10.55 -17.18
N LEU A 259 10.20 -9.89 -16.57
CA LEU A 259 10.19 -8.42 -16.41
C LEU A 259 11.31 -7.92 -15.50
N LEU A 260 11.70 -8.74 -14.51
CA LEU A 260 12.78 -8.43 -13.57
C LEU A 260 14.17 -8.85 -14.07
N GLN A 261 14.31 -9.24 -15.34
CA GLN A 261 15.63 -9.44 -15.92
C GLN A 261 16.45 -8.15 -15.85
N GLY A 262 17.70 -8.27 -15.41
CA GLY A 262 18.61 -7.14 -15.22
C GLY A 262 18.60 -6.51 -13.81
N PHE A 263 17.77 -7.02 -12.90
CA PHE A 263 17.99 -6.87 -11.46
C PHE A 263 18.96 -7.97 -10.98
N SER A 264 19.87 -7.65 -10.05
CA SER A 264 20.91 -8.54 -9.56
C SER A 264 20.46 -9.39 -8.37
N ARG A 265 19.51 -8.89 -7.57
CA ARG A 265 18.95 -9.60 -6.41
C ARG A 265 17.43 -9.51 -6.42
N VAL A 266 16.77 -10.64 -6.63
CA VAL A 266 15.30 -10.76 -6.65
C VAL A 266 14.86 -11.74 -5.57
N GLU A 267 13.88 -11.33 -4.77
CA GLU A 267 13.21 -12.18 -3.79
C GLU A 267 11.70 -12.13 -4.04
N ASP A 268 11.11 -13.26 -4.46
CA ASP A 268 9.68 -13.39 -4.79
C ASP A 268 8.97 -14.28 -3.75
N LEU A 269 8.21 -13.63 -2.86
CA LEU A 269 7.56 -14.24 -1.71
C LEU A 269 6.15 -14.71 -2.06
N ASP A 270 5.91 -16.00 -1.83
CA ASP A 270 4.59 -16.61 -1.87
C ASP A 270 3.89 -16.57 -0.51
N THR A 271 2.65 -17.05 -0.46
CA THR A 271 1.85 -17.12 0.77
C THR A 271 2.50 -17.94 1.87
N ALA A 272 3.14 -19.08 1.54
CA ALA A 272 3.81 -19.91 2.54
C ALA A 272 4.97 -19.15 3.20
N THR A 273 5.78 -18.46 2.39
CA THR A 273 6.92 -17.69 2.86
C THR A 273 6.48 -16.46 3.66
N LEU A 274 5.44 -15.74 3.21
CA LEU A 274 4.85 -14.64 3.98
C LEU A 274 4.32 -15.09 5.33
N ASN A 275 3.64 -16.24 5.38
CA ASN A 275 3.15 -16.82 6.63
C ASN A 275 4.27 -17.23 7.57
N ALA A 276 5.32 -17.87 7.05
CA ALA A 276 6.49 -18.25 7.84
C ALA A 276 7.21 -17.03 8.44
N ARG A 277 7.31 -15.93 7.68
CA ARG A 277 8.02 -14.71 8.13
C ARG A 277 7.21 -13.85 9.09
N PHE A 278 5.92 -13.67 8.85
CA PHE A 278 5.14 -12.63 9.51
C PHE A 278 3.97 -13.16 10.37
N PHE A 279 3.54 -14.41 10.16
CA PHE A 279 2.32 -14.94 10.77
C PHE A 279 2.51 -16.26 11.53
N ALA A 280 3.76 -16.68 11.77
CA ALA A 280 4.05 -17.89 12.51
C ALA A 280 3.57 -17.81 13.97
N ASN A 281 3.04 -18.92 14.49
CA ASN A 281 2.70 -19.13 15.91
C ASN A 281 1.69 -18.12 16.51
N ARG A 282 0.80 -17.57 15.69
CA ARG A 282 -0.23 -16.63 16.14
C ARG A 282 -1.48 -17.34 16.65
N ALA A 283 -1.95 -16.96 17.84
CA ALA A 283 -3.20 -17.49 18.40
C ALA A 283 -4.47 -16.88 17.77
N ASP A 284 -4.36 -15.71 17.13
CA ASP A 284 -5.50 -14.98 16.55
C ASP A 284 -5.92 -15.49 15.15
N GLY A 285 -5.12 -16.39 14.55
CA GLY A 285 -5.39 -17.00 13.25
C GLY A 285 -5.23 -16.05 12.05
N LEU A 286 -4.64 -14.87 12.24
CA LEU A 286 -4.31 -13.95 11.15
C LEU A 286 -3.19 -14.55 10.29
N ALA A 287 -3.47 -14.80 9.02
CA ALA A 287 -2.53 -15.37 8.06
C ALA A 287 -2.93 -14.96 6.64
N THR A 288 -1.96 -14.88 5.72
CA THR A 288 -2.26 -14.84 4.30
C THR A 288 -2.78 -16.21 3.86
N ARG A 289 -3.56 -16.24 2.78
CA ARG A 289 -4.15 -17.48 2.26
C ARG A 289 -4.19 -17.43 0.74
N GLY A 290 -4.24 -18.61 0.14
CA GLY A 290 -4.28 -18.79 -1.30
C GLY A 290 -3.01 -18.34 -2.03
N ALA A 291 -2.93 -18.53 -3.34
CA ALA A 291 -1.79 -18.21 -4.18
C ALA A 291 -1.94 -16.87 -4.90
N ALA A 292 -3.15 -16.28 -4.90
CA ALA A 292 -3.54 -15.20 -5.82
C ALA A 292 -2.69 -13.92 -5.78
N VAL A 293 -1.90 -13.71 -4.73
CA VAL A 293 -1.04 -12.55 -4.55
C VAL A 293 0.38 -12.98 -4.19
N ARG A 294 1.35 -12.24 -4.71
CA ARG A 294 2.77 -12.43 -4.43
C ARG A 294 3.43 -11.08 -4.17
N LEU A 295 4.54 -11.10 -3.44
CA LEU A 295 5.27 -9.90 -3.05
C LEU A 295 6.73 -10.05 -3.45
N VAL A 296 7.25 -9.13 -4.24
CA VAL A 296 8.62 -9.22 -4.76
C VAL A 296 9.44 -8.00 -4.32
N SER A 297 10.71 -8.24 -3.97
CA SER A 297 11.73 -7.19 -4.00
C SER A 297 12.74 -7.47 -5.10
N ALA A 298 13.21 -6.43 -5.77
CA ALA A 298 14.20 -6.51 -6.82
C ALA A 298 15.19 -5.35 -6.70
N TRP A 299 16.48 -5.65 -6.71
CA TRP A 299 17.57 -4.69 -6.54
C TRP A 299 18.56 -4.72 -7.70
N VAL A 300 19.13 -3.57 -8.02
CA VAL A 300 20.18 -3.37 -9.03
C VAL A 300 21.54 -3.50 -8.38
#